data_AF-A0A6M3IKG0-F1
#
_entry.id   AF-A0A6M3IKG0-F1
#
_cell.length_a   1.000
_cell.length_b   1.000
_cell.length_c   1.000
_cell.angle_alpha   90.00
_cell.angle_beta   90.00
_cell.angle_gamma   90.00
#
_symmetry.space_group_name_H-M   'P 1'
#
loop_
_entity.id
_entity.type
_entity.pdbx_description
1 polymer ?
#
loop_
_entity_poly.entity_id
_entity_poly.type
_entity_poly.pdbx_seq_one_letter_code
_entity_poly.pdbx_strand_id
1 'polypeptide(L)'
;MPAYRNDYFFVEHNLIEQPDSIKARTMRALNKFKSYDIPGAYFDYFAAYHYCEHDFKVNYNIANMTLALGNAEEAIEFADKAEKSMYEHSGIGDERELLAELRENIKILFRDGYISPRKVRVLK
;
A
#
# COMPACT_ATOMS: atom_id res chain seq x y z
N MET A 1 -26.45 12.24 -16.69
CA MET A 1 -24.97 12.18 -16.71
C MET A 1 -24.57 10.78 -17.10
N PRO A 2 -23.58 10.58 -18.00
CA PRO A 2 -23.11 9.24 -18.33
C PRO A 2 -22.45 8.57 -17.11
N ALA A 3 -22.71 7.28 -16.89
CA ALA A 3 -22.28 6.52 -15.70
C ALA A 3 -20.75 6.54 -15.46
N TYR A 4 -19.98 6.86 -16.49
CA TYR A 4 -18.51 6.98 -16.47
C TYR A 4 -17.98 8.34 -15.98
N ARG A 5 -18.84 9.27 -15.53
CA ARG A 5 -18.40 10.56 -14.95
C ARG A 5 -18.29 10.56 -13.43
N ASN A 6 -18.66 9.47 -12.76
CA ASN A 6 -18.51 9.33 -11.32
C ASN A 6 -17.59 8.14 -11.04
N ASP A 7 -16.38 8.43 -10.54
CA ASP A 7 -15.36 7.44 -10.21
C ASP A 7 -15.90 6.34 -9.29
N TYR A 8 -16.87 6.67 -8.42
CA TYR A 8 -17.53 5.70 -7.55
C TYR A 8 -18.32 4.64 -8.34
N PHE A 9 -19.16 5.06 -9.30
CA PHE A 9 -19.95 4.11 -10.10
C PHE A 9 -19.07 3.27 -11.02
N PHE A 10 -17.98 3.85 -11.55
CA PHE A 10 -17.01 3.10 -12.32
C PHE A 10 -16.34 2.01 -11.48
N VAL A 11 -15.92 2.34 -10.25
CA VAL A 11 -15.26 1.38 -9.35
C VAL A 11 -16.20 0.25 -8.95
N GLU A 12 -17.39 0.57 -8.44
CA GLU A 12 -18.30 -0.45 -7.93
C GLU A 12 -18.83 -1.35 -9.05
N HIS A 13 -19.15 -0.80 -10.22
CA HIS A 13 -19.54 -1.61 -11.38
C HIS A 13 -18.43 -2.56 -11.83
N ASN A 14 -17.20 -2.06 -11.96
CA ASN A 14 -16.07 -2.91 -12.37
C ASN A 14 -15.74 -3.99 -11.34
N LEU A 15 -15.93 -3.74 -10.04
CA LEU A 15 -15.67 -4.77 -9.03
C LEU A 15 -16.76 -5.84 -8.96
N ILE A 16 -17.98 -5.54 -9.44
CA ILE A 16 -19.04 -6.54 -9.62
C ILE A 16 -18.73 -7.42 -10.84
N GLU A 17 -18.40 -6.80 -11.98
CA GLU A 17 -18.15 -7.51 -13.25
C GLU A 17 -16.77 -8.18 -13.31
N GLN A 18 -15.77 -7.57 -12.66
CA GLN A 18 -14.36 -7.98 -12.64
C GLN A 18 -13.78 -7.86 -11.22
N PRO A 19 -14.12 -8.79 -10.31
CA PRO A 19 -13.69 -8.71 -8.91
C PRO A 19 -12.18 -8.68 -8.73
N ASP A 20 -11.40 -9.20 -9.68
CA ASP A 20 -9.94 -9.24 -9.67
C ASP A 20 -9.28 -7.98 -10.25
N SER A 21 -10.06 -6.97 -10.67
CA SER A 21 -9.54 -5.74 -11.26
C SER A 21 -8.70 -4.93 -10.28
N ILE A 22 -7.37 -5.09 -10.38
CA ILE A 22 -6.36 -4.35 -9.58
C ILE A 22 -6.58 -2.84 -9.68
N LYS A 23 -6.89 -2.34 -10.88
CA LYS A 23 -7.14 -0.92 -11.12
C LYS A 23 -8.37 -0.41 -10.36
N ALA A 24 -9.48 -1.15 -10.38
CA ALA A 24 -10.68 -0.75 -9.64
C ALA A 24 -10.46 -0.81 -8.12
N ARG A 25 -9.74 -1.84 -7.63
CA ARG A 25 -9.39 -1.97 -6.21
C ARG A 25 -8.49 -0.85 -5.71
N THR A 26 -7.42 -0.54 -6.45
CA THR A 26 -6.51 0.57 -6.12
C THR A 26 -7.19 1.93 -6.16
N MET A 27 -8.10 2.17 -7.12
CA MET A 27 -8.92 3.37 -7.14
C MET A 27 -9.86 3.46 -5.93
N ARG A 28 -10.51 2.35 -5.53
CA ARG A 28 -11.35 2.32 -4.33
C ARG A 28 -10.56 2.60 -3.07
N ALA A 29 -9.39 1.99 -2.95
CA ALA A 29 -8.47 2.20 -1.84
C ALA A 29 -8.04 3.67 -1.72
N LEU A 30 -7.68 4.31 -2.84
CA LEU A 30 -7.35 5.74 -2.88
C LEU A 30 -8.51 6.62 -2.42
N ASN A 31 -9.75 6.30 -2.82
CA ASN A 31 -10.92 7.05 -2.40
C ASN A 31 -11.18 6.92 -0.89
N LYS A 32 -10.99 5.73 -0.33
CA LYS A 32 -11.07 5.49 1.12
C LYS A 32 -9.96 6.22 1.88
N PHE A 33 -8.74 6.19 1.37
CA PHE A 33 -7.61 6.93 1.94
C PHE A 33 -7.87 8.45 1.98
N LYS A 34 -8.36 9.03 0.88
CA LYS A 34 -8.76 10.46 0.82
C LYS A 34 -9.89 10.81 1.79
N SER A 35 -10.71 9.82 2.15
CA SER A 35 -11.81 9.96 3.11
C SER A 35 -11.38 9.64 4.55
N TYR A 36 -10.07 9.46 4.79
CA TYR A 36 -9.47 9.05 6.07
C TYR A 36 -9.93 7.68 6.60
N ASP A 37 -10.49 6.82 5.74
CA ASP A 37 -10.74 5.42 6.04
C ASP A 37 -9.48 4.57 5.77
N ILE A 38 -8.49 4.70 6.65
CA ILE A 38 -7.21 3.99 6.54
C ILE A 38 -7.38 2.46 6.60
N PRO A 39 -8.17 1.87 7.54
CA PRO A 39 -8.37 0.43 7.56
C PRO A 39 -9.06 -0.10 6.29
N GLY A 40 -10.06 0.63 5.78
CA GLY A 40 -10.74 0.26 4.55
C GLY A 40 -9.85 0.38 3.30
N ALA A 41 -8.97 1.38 3.26
CA ALA A 41 -7.96 1.51 2.20
C ALA A 41 -6.94 0.37 2.26
N TYR A 42 -6.43 0.02 3.44
CA TYR A 42 -5.55 -1.13 3.64
C TYR A 42 -6.19 -2.42 3.11
N PHE A 43 -7.46 -2.68 3.48
CA PHE A 43 -8.17 -3.87 3.01
C PHE A 43 -8.25 -3.96 1.49
N ASP A 44 -8.56 -2.83 0.81
CA ASP A 44 -8.67 -2.83 -0.66
C ASP A 44 -7.32 -3.00 -1.36
N TYR A 45 -6.25 -2.39 -0.83
CA TYR A 45 -4.90 -2.61 -1.34
C TYR A 45 -4.41 -4.03 -1.09
N PHE A 46 -4.68 -4.61 0.09
CA PHE A 46 -4.31 -5.99 0.41
C PHE A 46 -5.09 -6.99 -0.46
N ALA A 47 -6.36 -6.68 -0.76
CA ALA A 47 -7.12 -7.47 -1.73
C ALA A 47 -6.52 -7.36 -3.15
N ALA A 48 -6.00 -6.20 -3.56
CA ALA A 48 -5.29 -6.05 -4.83
C ALA A 48 -3.97 -6.85 -4.85
N TYR A 49 -3.26 -6.91 -3.72
CA TYR A 49 -2.03 -7.68 -3.55
C TYR A 49 -2.22 -9.17 -3.82
N HIS A 50 -3.35 -9.76 -3.42
CA HIS A 50 -3.66 -11.16 -3.73
C HIS A 50 -3.76 -11.46 -5.23
N TYR A 51 -4.01 -10.45 -6.07
CA TYR A 51 -4.08 -10.61 -7.53
C TYR A 51 -2.78 -10.22 -8.24
N CYS A 52 -1.96 -9.36 -7.62
CA CYS A 52 -0.64 -8.99 -8.16
C CYS A 52 0.33 -8.63 -7.03
N GLU A 53 0.98 -9.65 -6.49
CA GLU A 53 1.90 -9.51 -5.37
C GLU A 53 3.21 -8.80 -5.70
N HIS A 54 3.53 -8.68 -7.01
CA HIS A 54 4.75 -8.05 -7.50
C HIS A 54 4.51 -6.61 -7.99
N ASP A 55 3.30 -6.04 -7.87
CA ASP A 55 3.08 -4.65 -8.29
C ASP A 55 3.72 -3.66 -7.29
N PHE A 56 4.58 -2.78 -7.81
CA PHE A 56 5.25 -1.76 -7.00
C PHE A 56 4.25 -0.88 -6.24
N LYS A 57 3.24 -0.36 -6.92
CA LYS A 57 2.29 0.62 -6.36
C LYS A 57 1.41 -0.04 -5.31
N VAL A 58 1.02 -1.30 -5.50
CA VAL A 58 0.27 -2.06 -4.51
C VAL A 58 1.11 -2.22 -3.24
N ASN A 59 2.32 -2.76 -3.35
CA ASN A 59 3.20 -2.97 -2.19
C ASN A 59 3.54 -1.64 -1.48
N TYR A 60 3.87 -0.60 -2.23
CA TYR A 60 4.16 0.74 -1.69
C TYR A 60 2.97 1.34 -0.93
N ASN A 61 1.76 1.21 -1.46
CA ASN A 61 0.57 1.73 -0.80
C ASN A 61 0.21 0.91 0.45
N ILE A 62 0.38 -0.41 0.41
CA ILE A 62 0.22 -1.25 1.62
C ILE A 62 1.18 -0.78 2.71
N ALA A 63 2.46 -0.57 2.38
CA ALA A 63 3.46 -0.10 3.32
C ALA A 63 3.09 1.26 3.95
N ASN A 64 2.54 2.20 3.18
CA ASN A 64 2.04 3.46 3.71
C ASN A 64 0.83 3.28 4.64
N MET A 65 -0.10 2.38 4.30
CA MET A 65 -1.28 2.14 5.14
C MET A 65 -0.90 1.44 6.44
N THR A 66 -0.02 0.42 6.40
CA THR A 66 0.47 -0.27 7.60
C THR A 66 1.23 0.68 8.51
N LEU A 67 2.01 1.59 7.93
CA LEU A 67 2.68 2.65 8.69
C LEU A 67 1.68 3.59 9.36
N ALA A 68 0.65 4.03 8.64
CA ALA A 68 -0.42 4.88 9.18
C ALA A 68 -1.24 4.17 10.28
N LEU A 69 -1.32 2.85 10.23
CA LEU A 69 -1.93 2.01 11.27
C LEU A 69 -0.98 1.72 12.46
N GLY A 70 0.27 2.19 12.40
CA GLY A 70 1.26 2.02 13.46
C GLY A 70 2.00 0.67 13.44
N ASN A 71 1.90 -0.10 12.36
CA ASN A 71 2.62 -1.37 12.18
C ASN A 71 3.87 -1.19 11.30
N ALA A 72 4.98 -0.71 11.88
CA ALA A 72 6.20 -0.47 11.10
C ALA A 72 6.94 -1.74 10.66
N GLU A 73 6.79 -2.85 11.38
CA GLU A 73 7.41 -4.13 10.97
C GLU A 73 6.83 -4.58 9.63
N GLU A 74 5.50 -4.62 9.54
CA GLU A 74 4.81 -4.96 8.29
C GLU A 74 5.05 -3.89 7.21
N ALA A 75 5.14 -2.60 7.58
CA ALA A 75 5.48 -1.54 6.63
C ALA A 75 6.87 -1.75 5.98
N ILE A 76 7.86 -2.20 6.76
CA ILE A 76 9.19 -2.54 6.22
C ILE A 76 9.08 -3.71 5.23
N GLU A 77 8.38 -4.77 5.59
CA GLU A 77 8.24 -5.95 4.73
C GLU A 77 7.65 -5.59 3.37
N PHE A 78 6.61 -4.75 3.33
CA PHE A 78 6.00 -4.31 2.09
C PHE A 78 6.84 -3.26 1.33
N ALA A 79 7.60 -2.41 2.03
CA ALA A 79 8.57 -1.52 1.39
C ALA A 79 9.69 -2.31 0.70
N ASP A 80 10.18 -3.38 1.32
CA ASP A 80 11.19 -4.28 0.74
C ASP A 80 10.64 -5.01 -0.50
N LYS A 81 9.38 -5.45 -0.46
CA LYS A 81 8.69 -6.03 -1.63
C LYS A 81 8.56 -5.02 -2.77
N ALA A 82 8.15 -3.79 -2.47
CA ALA A 82 8.05 -2.73 -3.47
C ALA A 82 9.40 -2.44 -4.11
N GLU A 83 10.47 -2.34 -3.31
CA GLU A 83 11.83 -2.14 -3.83
C GLU A 83 12.25 -3.27 -4.77
N LYS A 84 12.00 -4.53 -4.39
CA LYS A 84 12.29 -5.68 -5.25
C LYS A 84 11.56 -5.59 -6.60
N SER A 85 10.27 -5.29 -6.58
CA SER A 85 9.44 -5.11 -7.78
C SER A 85 9.95 -4.02 -8.72
N MET A 86 10.40 -2.90 -8.16
CA MET A 86 10.95 -1.77 -8.93
C MET A 86 12.22 -2.17 -9.70
N TYR A 87 13.12 -2.92 -9.05
CA TYR A 87 14.34 -3.43 -9.69
C TYR A 87 14.06 -4.45 -10.78
N GLU A 88 13.01 -5.25 -10.63
CA GLU A 88 12.62 -6.29 -11.60
C GLU A 88 11.90 -5.71 -12.83
N HIS A 89 11.29 -4.52 -12.73
CA HIS A 89 10.40 -3.97 -13.77
C HIS A 89 10.82 -2.60 -14.34
N SER A 90 12.09 -2.21 -14.19
CA SER A 90 12.68 -1.02 -14.86
C SER A 90 12.04 0.33 -14.49
N GLY A 91 11.64 0.51 -13.23
CA GLY A 91 11.26 1.83 -12.68
C GLY A 91 12.50 2.61 -12.26
N ILE A 92 12.87 3.69 -12.97
CA ILE A 92 14.25 4.26 -12.87
C ILE A 92 14.31 5.65 -12.20
N GLY A 93 13.21 6.32 -11.86
CA GLY A 93 13.24 7.66 -11.26
C GLY A 93 12.35 7.81 -10.03
N ASP A 94 11.11 8.20 -10.26
CA ASP A 94 10.16 8.65 -9.25
C ASP A 94 9.88 7.60 -8.16
N GLU A 95 9.88 6.32 -8.51
CA GLU A 95 9.64 5.21 -7.58
C GLU A 95 10.73 5.08 -6.51
N ARG A 96 11.98 5.45 -6.84
CA ARG A 96 13.10 5.45 -5.87
C ARG A 96 12.97 6.56 -4.86
N GLU A 97 12.57 7.75 -5.31
CA GLU A 97 12.36 8.90 -4.43
C GLU A 97 11.21 8.62 -3.47
N LEU A 98 10.10 8.08 -3.97
CA LEU A 98 8.96 7.66 -3.15
C LEU A 98 9.35 6.62 -2.09
N LEU A 99 10.15 5.62 -2.45
CA LEU A 99 10.65 4.61 -1.49
C LEU A 99 11.60 5.22 -0.45
N ALA A 100 12.46 6.15 -0.86
CA ALA A 100 13.38 6.82 0.06
C ALA A 100 12.61 7.64 1.11
N GLU A 101 11.59 8.40 0.69
CA GLU A 101 10.70 9.13 1.59
C GLU A 101 9.98 8.21 2.57
N LEU A 102 9.39 7.10 2.07
CA LEU A 102 8.72 6.12 2.91
C LEU A 102 9.66 5.51 3.95
N ARG A 103 10.88 5.12 3.54
CA ARG A 103 11.88 4.56 4.47
C ARG A 103 12.31 5.59 5.52
N GLU A 104 12.41 6.86 5.16
CA GLU A 104 12.71 7.91 6.13
C GLU A 104 11.57 8.08 7.15
N ASN A 105 10.31 8.06 6.69
CA ASN A 105 9.15 8.09 7.59
C ASN A 105 9.13 6.90 8.56
N ILE A 106 9.46 5.70 8.07
CA ILE A 106 9.61 4.51 8.92
C ILE A 106 10.70 4.72 9.98
N LYS A 107 11.88 5.23 9.59
CA LYS A 107 12.98 5.49 10.54
C LYS A 107 12.62 6.52 11.60
N ILE A 108 11.93 7.59 11.23
CA ILE A 108 11.45 8.62 12.17
C ILE A 108 10.57 7.96 13.24
N LEU A 109 9.65 7.09 12.84
CA LEU A 109 8.77 6.39 13.78
C LEU A 109 9.50 5.44 14.74
N PHE A 110 10.56 4.77 14.28
CA PHE A 110 11.44 3.99 15.16
C PHE A 110 12.27 4.86 16.10
N ARG A 111 12.79 5.99 15.60
CA ARG A 111 13.63 6.93 16.37
C ARG A 111 12.85 7.62 17.48
N ASP A 112 11.63 8.04 17.18
CA ASP A 112 10.79 8.81 18.10
C ASP A 112 10.04 7.91 19.10
N GLY A 113 10.30 6.59 19.08
CA GLY A 113 9.80 5.63 20.06
C GLY A 113 8.29 5.35 19.95
N TYR A 114 7.64 5.79 18.87
CA TYR A 114 6.23 5.49 18.59
C TYR A 114 6.00 4.02 18.28
N ILE A 115 7.06 3.28 17.88
CA ILE A 115 7.01 1.84 17.66
C ILE A 115 8.25 1.21 18.29
N SER A 116 8.04 0.41 19.34
CA SER A 116 9.11 -0.37 19.95
C SER A 116 9.52 -1.46 18.94
N PRO A 117 10.80 -1.56 18.54
CA PRO A 117 11.25 -2.74 17.82
C PRO A 117 11.05 -3.90 18.79
N ARG A 118 10.01 -4.72 18.55
CA ARG A 118 9.83 -5.94 19.31
C ARG A 118 11.01 -6.82 18.91
N LYS A 119 12.08 -6.73 19.71
CA LYS A 119 13.09 -7.76 19.78
C LYS A 119 12.32 -9.05 20.04
N VAL A 120 12.08 -9.82 18.99
CA VAL A 120 11.81 -11.25 19.10
C VAL A 120 13.08 -11.81 19.73
N ARG A 121 13.08 -11.81 21.06
CA ARG A 121 14.02 -12.56 21.87
C ARG A 121 13.64 -14.01 21.58
N VAL A 122 14.28 -14.58 20.56
CA VAL A 122 14.36 -16.04 20.43
C VAL A 122 14.95 -16.49 21.76
N LEU A 123 14.10 -17.01 22.64
CA LEU A 123 14.54 -17.73 23.82
C LEU A 123 15.36 -18.90 23.28
N LYS A 124 16.61 -18.95 23.76
CA LYS A 124 17.61 -19.98 23.44
C LYS A 124 17.05 -21.39 23.59
#